data_AF-A0A7W0TSL6-F1
#
_entry.id   AF-A0A7W0TSL6-F1
#
_cell.length_a   1.000
_cell.length_b   1.000
_cell.length_c   1.000
_cell.angle_alpha   90.00
_cell.angle_beta   90.00
_cell.angle_gamma   90.00
#
_symmetry.space_group_name_H-M   'P 1'
#
loop_
_entity.id
_entity.type
_entity.pdbx_description
1 polymer ?
#
loop_
_entity_poly.entity_id
_entity_poly.type
_entity_poly.pdbx_seq_one_letter_code
_entity_poly.pdbx_strand_id
1 'polypeptide(L)' 'MRYLEEIRLEIEHLSDERTELWQKLSAGHDPSAAAELKQLQERLARLWDEQREAKAQLRFGNREDIVRRARAEERLSRAA' A
#
# COMPACT_ATOMS: atom_id res chain seq x y z
N MET A 1 6.13 0.01 16.44
CA MET A 1 4.90 0.76 16.10
C MET A 1 3.99 -0.27 15.47
N ARG A 2 3.12 -0.90 16.25
CA ARG A 2 2.54 -2.22 15.94
C ARG A 2 1.89 -2.30 14.55
N TYR A 3 1.19 -1.24 14.15
CA TYR A 3 0.49 -1.13 12.87
C TYR A 3 1.39 -1.26 11.62
N LEU A 4 2.57 -0.65 11.60
CA LEU A 4 3.49 -0.74 10.45
C LEU A 4 4.16 -2.12 10.36
N GLU A 5 4.43 -2.73 11.50
CA GLU A 5 4.95 -4.10 11.58
C GLU A 5 3.88 -5.11 11.14
N GLU A 6 2.61 -4.90 11.51
CA GLU A 6 1.47 -5.71 11.07
C GLU A 6 1.27 -5.63 9.55
N ILE A 7 1.28 -4.42 8.95
CA ILE A 7 1.19 -4.26 7.49
C ILE A 7 2.38 -4.94 6.79
N ARG A 8 3.59 -4.83 7.35
CA ARG A 8 4.79 -5.48 6.78
C ARG A 8 4.64 -7.00 6.78
N LEU A 9 4.22 -7.58 7.91
CA LEU A 9 4.01 -9.04 8.03
C LEU A 9 2.90 -9.53 7.09
N GLU A 10 1.80 -8.79 6.96
CA GLU A 10 0.72 -9.16 6.05
C GLU A 10 1.17 -9.10 4.58
N ILE A 11 1.97 -8.09 4.19
CA ILE A 11 2.58 -8.03 2.86
C ILE A 11 3.50 -9.22 2.61
N GLU A 12 4.35 -9.59 3.58
CA GLU A 12 5.25 -10.75 3.47
C GLU A 12 4.45 -12.04 3.27
N HIS A 13 3.42 -12.27 4.09
CA HIS A 13 2.56 -13.43 3.98
C HIS A 13 1.82 -13.52 2.64
N LEU A 14 1.15 -12.44 2.22
CA LEU A 14 0.42 -12.42 0.95
C LEU A 14 1.35 -12.51 -0.27
N SER A 15 2.60 -12.06 -0.14
CA SER A 15 3.60 -12.21 -1.21
C SER A 15 4.06 -13.67 -1.36
N ASP A 16 4.11 -14.41 -0.26
CA ASP A 16 4.39 -15.85 -0.26
C ASP A 16 3.25 -16.62 -0.91
N GLU A 17 1.99 -16.39 -0.47
CA GLU A 17 0.81 -17.02 -1.06
C GLU A 17 0.69 -16.73 -2.57
N ARG A 18 0.95 -15.47 -2.98
CA ARG A 18 1.01 -15.10 -4.39
C ARG A 18 2.03 -15.94 -5.16
N THR A 19 3.18 -16.23 -4.55
CA THR A 19 4.24 -17.03 -5.18
C THR A 19 3.79 -18.48 -5.34
N GLU A 20 3.14 -19.06 -4.32
CA GLU A 20 2.58 -20.41 -4.41
C GLU A 20 1.50 -20.52 -5.51
N LEU A 21 0.63 -19.51 -5.63
CA LEU A 21 -0.36 -19.43 -6.70
C LEU A 21 0.26 -19.33 -8.08
N TRP A 22 1.34 -18.56 -8.24
CA TRP A 22 2.09 -18.53 -9.50
C TRP A 22 2.69 -19.88 -9.86
N GLN A 23 3.21 -20.63 -8.88
CA GLN A 23 3.71 -21.98 -9.12
C GLN A 23 2.58 -22.93 -9.57
N LYS A 24 1.41 -22.86 -8.93
CA LYS A 24 0.22 -23.64 -9.32
C LYS A 24 -0.24 -23.30 -10.74
N LEU A 25 -0.30 -22.01 -11.09
CA LEU A 25 -0.67 -21.53 -12.42
C LEU A 25 0.36 -21.89 -13.50
N SER A 26 1.63 -22.04 -13.12
CA SER A 26 2.68 -22.51 -14.02
C SER A 26 2.51 -23.99 -14.39
N ALA A 27 1.94 -24.81 -13.48
CA ALA A 27 1.68 -26.22 -13.71
C ALA A 27 0.44 -26.49 -14.59
N GLY A 28 -0.43 -25.50 -14.79
CA GLY A 28 -1.62 -25.60 -15.63
C GLY A 28 -2.51 -24.37 -15.55
N HIS A 29 -3.32 -24.14 -16.59
CA HIS A 29 -4.24 -23.00 -16.61
C HIS A 29 -5.47 -23.27 -15.72
N ASP A 30 -5.39 -22.81 -14.47
CA ASP A 30 -6.52 -22.82 -13.53
C ASP A 30 -7.14 -21.40 -13.45
N PRO A 31 -8.35 -21.19 -14.00
CA PRO A 31 -9.00 -19.88 -13.98
C PRO A 31 -9.42 -19.42 -12.57
N SER A 32 -9.64 -20.35 -11.64
CA SER A 32 -9.92 -20.03 -10.23
C SER A 32 -8.67 -19.49 -9.55
N ALA A 33 -7.52 -20.15 -9.75
CA ALA A 33 -6.24 -19.67 -9.24
C ALA A 33 -5.85 -18.31 -9.85
N ALA A 34 -6.21 -18.04 -11.11
CA ALA A 34 -5.98 -16.74 -11.73
C ALA A 34 -6.83 -15.63 -11.10
N ALA A 35 -8.09 -15.92 -10.73
CA ALA A 35 -8.95 -14.98 -10.04
C ALA A 35 -8.47 -14.68 -8.61
N GLU A 36 -8.04 -15.71 -7.88
CA GLU A 36 -7.47 -15.58 -6.53
C GLU A 36 -6.16 -14.78 -6.56
N LEU A 37 -5.29 -15.04 -7.53
CA LEU A 37 -4.06 -14.28 -7.74
C LEU A 37 -4.36 -12.79 -7.96
N LYS A 38 -5.38 -12.46 -8.76
CA LYS A 38 -5.80 -11.08 -9.01
C LYS A 38 -6.27 -10.42 -7.71
N GLN A 39 -7.10 -11.09 -6.91
CA GLN A 39 -7.56 -10.57 -5.62
C GLN A 39 -6.40 -10.32 -4.65
N LEU A 40 -5.43 -11.23 -4.60
CA LEU A 40 -4.21 -11.07 -3.80
C LEU A 40 -3.38 -9.87 -4.24
N GLN A 41 -3.23 -9.67 -5.56
CA GLN A 41 -2.54 -8.49 -6.08
C GLN A 41 -3.23 -7.18 -5.71
N GLU A 42 -4.57 -7.13 -5.77
CA GLU A 42 -5.35 -5.96 -5.35
C GLU A 42 -5.20 -5.70 -3.85
N ARG A 43 -5.19 -6.74 -3.02
CA ARG A 43 -4.98 -6.61 -1.57
C ARG A 43 -3.56 -6.13 -1.23
N LEU A 44 -2.55 -6.70 -1.89
CA LEU A 44 -1.16 -6.24 -1.77
C LEU A 44 -1.02 -4.77 -2.15
N ALA A 45 -1.64 -4.33 -3.24
CA ALA A 45 -1.60 -2.93 -3.67
C ALA A 45 -2.17 -1.97 -2.60
N ARG A 46 -3.28 -2.35 -1.95
CA ARG A 46 -3.87 -1.58 -0.84
C ARG A 46 -2.94 -1.51 0.36
N LEU A 47 -2.40 -2.64 0.80
CA LEU A 47 -1.46 -2.67 1.94
C LEU A 47 -0.20 -1.85 1.69
N TRP A 48 0.32 -1.84 0.46
CA TRP A 48 1.44 -0.98 0.09
C TRP A 48 1.08 0.51 0.10
N ASP A 49 -0.16 0.87 -0.23
CA ASP A 49 -0.66 2.25 -0.11
C ASP A 49 -0.80 2.64 1.37
N GLU A 50 -1.43 1.79 2.19
CA GLU A 50 -1.58 1.98 3.63
C GLU A 50 -0.22 2.10 4.33
N GLN A 51 0.76 1.26 3.96
CA GLN A 51 2.12 1.36 4.48
C GLN A 51 2.76 2.71 4.12
N ARG A 52 2.56 3.19 2.89
CA ARG A 52 3.08 4.47 2.42
C ARG A 52 2.41 5.62 3.16
N GLU A 53 1.10 5.59 3.35
CA GLU A 53 0.36 6.59 4.13
C GLU A 53 0.82 6.61 5.59
N ALA A 54 0.93 5.46 6.24
CA ALA A 54 1.39 5.35 7.62
C ALA A 54 2.85 5.85 7.79
N LYS A 55 3.74 5.53 6.84
CA LYS A 55 5.12 6.07 6.81
C LYS A 55 5.13 7.58 6.58
N ALA A 56 4.27 8.10 5.71
CA ALA A 56 4.16 9.53 5.47
C ALA A 56 3.66 10.27 6.72
N GLN A 57 2.65 9.76 7.41
CA GLN A 57 2.17 10.31 8.68
C GLN A 57 3.27 10.29 9.76
N LEU A 58 4.03 9.19 9.86
CA LEU A 58 5.15 9.09 10.80
C LEU A 58 6.26 10.11 10.50
N ARG A 59 6.56 10.34 9.21
CA ARG A 59 7.66 11.21 8.79
C ARG A 59 7.28 12.69 8.78
N PHE A 60 6.05 13.02 8.45
CA PHE A 60 5.62 14.39 8.16
C PHE A 60 4.50 14.90 9.08
N GLY A 61 4.00 14.08 10.02
CA GLY A 61 2.86 14.40 10.87
C GLY A 61 1.51 14.19 10.17
N ASN A 62 0.41 14.44 10.89
CA ASN A 62 -0.96 14.18 10.40
C ASN A 62 -1.20 14.88 9.05
N ARG A 63 -1.85 14.22 8.09
CA ARG A 63 -2.05 14.69 6.71
C ARG A 63 -2.63 16.11 6.62
N GLU A 64 -3.43 16.51 7.62
CA GLU A 64 -3.99 17.85 7.73
C GLU A 64 -2.95 18.95 7.94
N ASP A 65 -1.87 18.68 8.68
CA ASP A 65 -0.80 19.65 8.92
C ASP A 65 0.01 19.91 7.64
N ILE A 66 0.24 18.86 6.84
CA ILE A 66 0.93 18.93 5.55
C ILE A 66 0.11 19.75 4.54
N VAL A 67 -1.20 19.49 4.44
CA VAL A 67 -2.10 20.24 3.54
C VAL A 67 -2.30 21.68 4.02
N ARG A 68 -2.35 21.94 5.34
CA ARG A 68 -2.38 23.31 5.87
C ARG A 68 -1.13 24.10 5.50
N ARG A 69 0.05 23.48 5.61
CA ARG A 69 1.34 24.13 5.27
C ARG A 69 1.43 24.43 3.77
N ALA A 70 1.08 23.46 2.92
CA ALA A 70 1.03 23.64 1.47
C ALA A 70 0.04 24.75 1.03
N ARG A 71 -1.16 24.81 1.65
CA ARG A 71 -2.13 25.89 1.38
C ARG A 71 -1.71 27.25 1.93
N ALA A 72 -0.96 27.28 3.03
CA ALA A 72 -0.40 28.52 3.59
C ALA A 72 0.69 29.11 2.68
N GLU A 73 1.52 28.26 2.06
CA GLU A 73 2.51 28.67 1.06
C GLU A 73 1.87 29.14 -0.26
N GLU A 74 0.77 28.52 -0.71
CA GLU A 74 0.04 28.93 -1.92
C GLU A 74 -0.55 30.36 -1.84
N ARG A 75 -0.92 30.83 -0.63
CA ARG A 75 -1.45 32.19 -0.42
C ARG A 75 -0.38 33.29 -0.43
N LEU A 76 0.85 32.97 -0.02
CA LEU A 76 1.97 33.93 -0.03
C LEU A 76 2.47 34.21 -1.46
N SER A 77 2.37 33.24 -2.38
CA SER A 77 2.81 33.41 -3.77
C SER A 77 1.86 34.24 -4.64
N ARG A 78 0.60 34.46 -4.22
CA ARG A 78 -0.39 35.27 -4.96
C ARG A 78 -0.42 36.74 -4.56
N ALA A 79 0.32 37.11 -3.50
CA ALA A 79 0.39 38.48 -3.01
C ALA A 79 1.77 39.13 -3.25
N ALA A 80 2.63 38.50 -4.07
CA ALA A 80 3.94 38.99 -4.48
C ALA A 80 3.97 39.30 -5.98
#